data_AF-T1G4P1-F1
#
_entry.id   AF-T1G4P1-F1
#
_cell.length_a   1.000
_cell.length_b   1.000
_cell.length_c   1.000
_cell.angle_alpha   90.00
_cell.angle_beta   90.00
_cell.angle_gamma   90.00
#
_symmetry.space_group_name_H-M   'P 1'
#
loop_
_entity.id
_entity.type
_entity.pdbx_description
1 polymer ?
#
loop_
_entity_poly.entity_id
_entity_poly.type
_entity_poly.pdbx_seq_one_letter_code
_entity_poly.pdbx_strand_id
1 'polypeptide(L)'
;MKCDMACQFNYDPVCGSDGRTYSNECQLQSLNCGKALRVEMVMKGECEKVKELRECAIPCFRMYDPVCGSDGVTYGNECEMRTESCLKKQEISIAHAGECQAQPELESCAIPCQPLRQPVCGSDGVTYWNKCELETENCMKKASVEVMYDGECLEDCNIPCHFNLDPVCAEDGVTYTNKCYLETRNCLAKEFLKVVHQGSC
;
A
#
# COMPACT_ATOMS: atom_id res chain seq x y z
N MET A 1 -36.09 -26.93 35.64
CA MET A 1 -36.16 -26.18 34.37
C MET A 1 -35.31 -26.92 33.36
N LYS A 2 -35.86 -27.21 32.16
CA LYS A 2 -35.11 -27.85 31.08
C LYS A 2 -34.33 -26.77 30.33
N CYS A 3 -33.02 -26.94 30.20
CA CYS A 3 -32.13 -26.03 29.49
C CYS A 3 -31.83 -26.60 28.10
N ASP A 4 -32.84 -26.67 27.25
CA ASP A 4 -32.69 -27.12 25.86
C ASP A 4 -32.39 -25.90 24.96
N MET A 5 -31.27 -25.21 25.22
CA MET A 5 -30.80 -24.09 24.40
C MET A 5 -29.85 -24.60 23.32
N ALA A 6 -30.29 -24.57 22.06
CA ALA A 6 -29.42 -24.76 20.90
C ALA A 6 -28.86 -23.40 20.47
N CYS A 7 -27.61 -23.12 20.81
CA CYS A 7 -26.94 -21.90 20.37
C CYS A 7 -26.30 -22.09 19.00
N GLN A 8 -26.38 -21.06 18.16
CA GLN A 8 -25.62 -21.01 16.91
C GLN A 8 -24.13 -20.80 17.20
N PHE A 9 -23.27 -21.28 16.30
CA PHE A 9 -21.80 -21.13 16.38
C PHE A 9 -21.31 -19.81 15.75
N ASN A 10 -22.12 -18.75 15.79
CA ASN A 10 -21.72 -17.43 15.33
C ASN A 10 -20.84 -16.74 16.39
N TYR A 11 -19.79 -16.07 15.94
CA TYR A 11 -18.90 -15.28 16.79
C TYR A 11 -19.34 -13.81 16.78
N ASP A 12 -20.04 -13.40 17.84
CA ASP A 12 -20.48 -12.03 18.11
C ASP A 12 -20.27 -11.78 19.62
N PRO A 13 -19.02 -11.54 20.05
CA PRO A 13 -18.62 -11.72 21.44
C PRO A 13 -19.30 -10.73 22.39
N VAL A 14 -19.53 -11.15 23.62
CA VAL A 14 -20.10 -10.31 24.68
C VAL A 14 -19.33 -10.47 26.00
N CYS A 15 -19.25 -9.39 26.78
CA CYS A 15 -18.57 -9.38 28.06
C CYS A 15 -19.59 -9.55 29.21
N GLY A 16 -19.40 -10.59 30.02
CA GLY A 16 -20.24 -10.90 31.17
C GLY A 16 -19.87 -10.12 32.44
N SER A 17 -20.80 -10.02 33.38
CA SER A 17 -20.60 -9.39 34.70
C SER A 17 -19.59 -10.13 35.60
N ASP A 18 -19.24 -11.36 35.23
CA ASP A 18 -18.17 -12.15 35.83
C ASP A 18 -16.78 -11.85 35.21
N GLY A 19 -16.71 -10.92 34.26
CA GLY A 19 -15.49 -10.52 33.57
C GLY A 19 -15.02 -11.50 32.50
N ARG A 20 -15.87 -12.47 32.08
CA ARG A 20 -15.55 -13.43 31.01
C ARG A 20 -16.14 -13.03 29.67
N THR A 21 -15.38 -13.30 28.62
CA THR A 21 -15.84 -13.18 27.23
C THR A 21 -16.62 -14.42 26.83
N TYR A 22 -17.79 -14.21 26.23
CA TYR A 22 -18.64 -15.25 25.66
C TYR A 22 -18.68 -15.10 24.15
N SER A 23 -18.68 -16.21 23.40
CA SER A 23 -18.66 -16.16 21.92
C SER A 23 -19.89 -15.47 21.34
N ASN A 24 -21.02 -15.53 22.04
CA ASN A 24 -22.25 -14.80 21.74
C ASN A 24 -23.18 -14.74 22.96
N GLU A 25 -24.23 -13.92 22.86
CA GLU A 25 -25.22 -13.74 23.91
C GLU A 25 -25.94 -15.05 24.30
N CYS A 26 -26.23 -15.93 23.34
CA CYS A 26 -26.86 -17.22 23.64
C CYS A 26 -25.98 -18.09 24.55
N GLN A 27 -24.67 -18.14 24.30
CA GLN A 27 -23.74 -18.88 25.14
C GLN A 27 -23.68 -18.31 26.57
N LEU A 28 -23.74 -16.99 26.72
CA LEU A 28 -23.83 -16.34 28.04
C LEU A 28 -25.11 -16.76 28.77
N GLN A 29 -26.27 -16.67 28.11
CA GLN A 29 -27.57 -17.02 28.69
C GLN A 29 -27.65 -18.52 29.05
N SER A 30 -27.08 -19.40 28.23
CA SER A 30 -27.07 -20.84 28.48
C SER A 30 -26.31 -21.23 29.75
N LEU A 31 -25.29 -20.44 30.17
CA LEU A 31 -24.59 -20.69 31.43
C LEU A 31 -25.45 -20.39 32.66
N ASN A 32 -26.31 -19.37 32.60
CA ASN A 32 -27.22 -19.07 33.71
C ASN A 32 -28.34 -20.10 33.84
N CYS A 33 -28.68 -20.79 32.75
CA CYS A 33 -29.80 -21.71 32.73
C CYS A 33 -29.60 -22.87 33.72
N GLY A 34 -30.56 -23.01 34.65
CA GLY A 34 -30.59 -24.12 35.60
C GLY A 34 -29.47 -24.11 36.66
N LYS A 35 -28.62 -23.08 36.67
CA LYS A 35 -27.55 -22.89 37.66
C LYS A 35 -27.90 -21.69 38.55
N ALA A 36 -27.40 -21.67 39.78
CA ALA A 36 -27.50 -20.50 40.67
C ALA A 36 -26.47 -19.41 40.29
N LEU A 37 -26.32 -19.15 38.99
CA LEU A 37 -25.45 -18.11 38.42
C LEU A 37 -26.31 -16.96 37.91
N ARG A 38 -25.78 -15.74 38.00
CA ARG A 38 -26.38 -14.51 37.46
C ARG A 38 -25.31 -13.69 36.75
N VAL A 39 -24.82 -14.21 35.63
CA VAL A 39 -23.91 -13.47 34.75
C VAL A 39 -24.76 -12.63 33.79
N GLU A 40 -24.66 -11.32 33.87
CA GLU A 40 -25.37 -10.38 33.01
C GLU A 40 -24.44 -9.87 31.92
N MET A 41 -24.98 -9.55 30.74
CA MET A 41 -24.18 -8.87 29.71
C MET A 41 -23.87 -7.45 30.19
N VAL A 42 -22.59 -7.13 30.35
CA VAL A 42 -22.12 -5.79 30.69
C VAL A 42 -21.96 -4.94 29.44
N MET A 43 -21.40 -5.52 28.37
CA MET A 43 -21.13 -4.82 27.11
C MET A 43 -20.99 -5.81 25.95
N LYS A 44 -21.23 -5.34 24.71
CA LYS A 44 -20.85 -6.07 23.49
C LYS A 44 -19.33 -6.01 23.30
N GLY A 45 -18.75 -7.07 22.74
CA GLY A 45 -17.32 -7.25 22.56
C GLY A 45 -16.67 -8.10 23.67
N GLU A 46 -15.38 -8.37 23.51
CA GLU A 46 -14.58 -9.17 24.43
C GLU A 46 -14.18 -8.36 25.67
N CYS A 47 -14.15 -8.97 26.86
CA CYS A 47 -13.86 -8.27 28.11
C CYS A 47 -12.46 -7.62 28.16
N GLU A 48 -11.47 -8.17 27.45
CA GLU A 48 -10.12 -7.58 27.39
C GLU A 48 -10.11 -6.25 26.65
N LYS A 49 -10.75 -6.19 25.47
CA LYS A 49 -10.96 -4.96 24.69
C LYS A 49 -11.82 -3.95 25.45
N VAL A 50 -12.78 -4.44 26.24
CA VAL A 50 -13.65 -3.59 27.09
C VAL A 50 -12.89 -2.98 28.26
N LYS A 51 -11.87 -3.65 28.82
CA LYS A 51 -11.00 -3.08 29.86
C LYS A 51 -10.14 -1.96 29.32
N GLU A 52 -9.50 -2.17 28.17
CA GLU A 52 -8.69 -1.14 27.50
C GLU A 52 -9.54 0.09 27.14
N LEU A 53 -10.79 -0.14 26.68
CA LEU A 53 -11.73 0.94 26.43
C LEU A 53 -12.11 1.71 27.70
N ARG A 54 -12.28 1.06 28.85
CA ARG A 54 -12.63 1.73 30.12
C ARG A 54 -11.48 2.56 30.69
N GLU A 55 -10.25 2.11 30.52
CA GLU A 55 -9.05 2.84 30.96
C GLU A 55 -8.78 4.07 30.08
N CYS A 56 -9.05 3.93 28.78
CA CYS A 56 -8.93 5.00 27.80
C CYS A 56 -10.24 5.76 27.52
N ALA A 57 -11.30 5.53 28.31
CA ALA A 57 -12.61 6.15 28.12
C ALA A 57 -12.56 7.64 28.50
N ILE A 58 -12.04 8.45 27.59
CA ILE A 58 -12.12 9.91 27.68
C ILE A 58 -13.53 10.30 27.19
N PRO A 59 -14.36 10.96 28.02
CA PRO A 59 -15.67 11.42 27.58
C PRO A 59 -15.49 12.53 26.53
N CYS A 60 -15.61 12.15 25.26
CA CYS A 60 -15.50 13.08 24.13
C CYS A 60 -16.88 13.58 23.68
N PHE A 61 -17.00 14.89 23.49
CA PHE A 61 -18.14 15.45 22.77
C PHE A 61 -17.96 15.18 21.27
N ARG A 62 -19.03 14.81 20.58
CA ARG A 62 -19.04 14.62 19.11
C ARG A 62 -19.06 15.97 18.38
N MET A 63 -18.07 16.81 18.65
CA MET A 63 -17.82 18.04 17.93
C MET A 63 -16.75 17.75 16.88
N TYR A 64 -17.02 18.16 15.64
CA TYR A 64 -16.04 18.02 14.57
C TYR A 64 -15.17 19.28 14.54
N ASP A 65 -13.93 19.13 14.97
CA ASP A 65 -12.87 20.15 15.03
C ASP A 65 -11.53 19.45 14.72
N PRO A 66 -11.27 19.14 13.45
CA PRO A 66 -10.31 18.11 13.07
C PRO A 66 -8.86 18.49 13.40
N VAL A 67 -8.06 17.47 13.73
CA VAL A 67 -6.61 17.60 13.95
C VAL A 67 -5.86 16.53 13.18
N CYS A 68 -4.68 16.88 12.68
CA CYS A 68 -3.76 15.93 12.08
C CYS A 68 -2.83 15.38 13.16
N GLY A 69 -2.84 14.06 13.37
CA GLY A 69 -1.93 13.40 14.29
C GLY A 69 -0.51 13.29 13.73
N SER A 70 0.48 13.15 14.62
CA SER A 70 1.87 12.88 14.26
C SER A 70 2.09 11.53 13.57
N ASP A 71 1.06 10.67 13.56
CA ASP A 71 0.99 9.42 12.81
C ASP A 71 0.38 9.58 11.41
N GLY A 72 0.06 10.81 10.98
CA GLY A 72 -0.50 11.10 9.66
C GLY A 72 -2.00 10.79 9.52
N VAL A 73 -2.69 10.52 10.64
CA VAL A 73 -4.14 10.23 10.66
C VAL A 73 -4.93 11.47 11.04
N THR A 74 -6.02 11.72 10.32
CA THR A 74 -7.00 12.76 10.67
C THR A 74 -7.93 12.24 11.77
N TYR A 75 -8.03 12.99 12.86
CA TYR A 75 -8.97 12.73 13.96
C TYR A 75 -10.09 13.76 13.95
N GLY A 76 -11.32 13.36 14.27
CA GLY A 76 -12.49 14.25 14.26
C GLY A 76 -12.39 15.39 15.27
N ASN A 77 -11.61 15.19 16.35
CA ASN A 77 -11.18 16.21 17.30
C ASN A 77 -9.98 15.71 18.13
N GLU A 78 -9.38 16.60 18.92
CA GLU A 78 -8.27 16.27 19.80
C GLU A 78 -8.62 15.20 20.85
N CYS A 79 -9.87 15.15 21.33
CA CYS A 79 -10.28 14.16 22.32
C CYS A 79 -10.27 12.75 21.74
N GLU A 80 -10.76 12.60 20.50
CA GLU A 80 -10.69 11.35 19.74
C GLU A 80 -9.24 10.94 19.48
N MET A 81 -8.37 11.88 19.10
CA MET A 81 -6.93 11.61 18.95
C MET A 81 -6.28 11.07 20.23
N ARG A 82 -6.56 11.70 21.39
CA ARG A 82 -6.03 11.26 22.68
C ARG A 82 -6.57 9.89 23.11
N THR A 83 -7.83 9.61 22.79
CA THR A 83 -8.44 8.31 23.05
C THR A 83 -7.70 7.22 22.25
N GLU A 84 -7.44 7.48 20.98
CA GLU A 84 -6.70 6.58 20.09
C GLU A 84 -5.23 6.42 20.52
N SER A 85 -4.56 7.50 20.93
CA SER A 85 -3.22 7.46 21.51
C SER A 85 -3.14 6.53 22.71
N CYS A 86 -4.14 6.62 23.61
CA CYS A 86 -4.25 5.75 24.77
C CYS A 86 -4.52 4.29 24.38
N LEU A 87 -5.51 4.03 23.51
CA LEU A 87 -5.89 2.70 23.09
C LEU A 87 -4.74 1.96 22.39
N LYS A 88 -3.99 2.67 21.54
CA LYS A 88 -2.82 2.11 20.84
C LYS A 88 -1.56 2.03 21.69
N LYS A 89 -1.56 2.62 22.90
CA LYS A 89 -0.38 2.79 23.76
C LYS A 89 0.79 3.44 22.99
N GLN A 90 0.46 4.37 22.11
CA GLN A 90 1.38 5.11 21.27
C GLN A 90 1.21 6.59 21.53
N GLU A 91 2.30 7.32 21.72
CA GLU A 91 2.25 8.78 21.83
C GLU A 91 1.89 9.38 20.46
N ILE A 92 0.68 9.95 20.37
CA ILE A 92 0.20 10.66 19.17
C ILE A 92 0.01 12.10 19.59
N SER A 93 0.78 12.99 18.97
CA SER A 93 0.71 14.43 19.20
C SER A 93 0.01 15.11 18.02
N ILE A 94 -0.52 16.32 18.22
CA ILE A 94 -1.06 17.11 17.11
C ILE A 94 0.11 17.60 16.26
N ALA A 95 0.18 17.15 15.00
CA ALA A 95 1.09 17.68 14.01
C ALA A 95 0.66 19.09 13.58
N HIS A 96 -0.62 19.27 13.25
CA HIS A 96 -1.23 20.57 12.98
C HIS A 96 -2.75 20.53 13.15
N ALA A 97 -3.37 21.71 13.27
CA ALA A 97 -4.82 21.86 13.25
C ALA A 97 -5.39 21.62 11.84
N GLY A 98 -6.63 21.13 11.76
CA GLY A 98 -7.26 20.70 10.52
C GLY A 98 -7.00 19.24 10.18
N GLU A 99 -7.63 18.74 9.13
CA GLU A 99 -7.39 17.39 8.63
C GLU A 99 -5.96 17.23 8.12
N CYS A 100 -5.37 16.04 8.27
CA CYS A 100 -4.12 15.73 7.58
C CYS A 100 -4.32 15.95 6.09
N GLN A 101 -3.32 16.57 5.46
CA GLN A 101 -3.25 16.57 4.01
C GLN A 101 -3.17 15.11 3.57
N ALA A 102 -4.07 14.69 2.68
CA ALA A 102 -3.96 13.38 2.06
C ALA A 102 -2.53 13.27 1.53
N GLN A 103 -1.74 12.34 2.05
CA GLN A 103 -0.45 12.07 1.47
C GLN A 103 -0.71 11.70 0.01
N PRO A 104 -0.11 12.40 -0.96
CA PRO A 104 -0.31 12.14 -2.37
C PRO A 104 0.44 10.85 -2.74
N GLU A 105 0.06 9.70 -2.18
CA GLU A 105 0.60 8.41 -2.62
C GLU A 105 0.02 8.00 -3.99
N LEU A 106 -0.98 8.73 -4.49
CA LEU A 106 -1.55 8.51 -5.83
C LEU A 106 -1.43 9.70 -6.79
N GLU A 107 -0.94 10.87 -6.34
CA GLU A 107 -0.69 12.02 -7.25
C GLU A 107 0.77 12.11 -7.70
N SER A 108 1.70 11.36 -7.08
CA SER A 108 3.13 11.47 -7.41
C SER A 108 3.52 10.85 -8.76
N CYS A 109 2.63 10.09 -9.40
CA CYS A 109 2.89 9.38 -10.65
C CYS A 109 2.07 9.91 -11.83
N ALA A 110 1.33 11.01 -11.65
CA ALA A 110 0.60 11.68 -12.73
C ALA A 110 1.58 12.45 -13.63
N ILE A 111 2.39 11.72 -14.40
CA ILE A 111 3.29 12.29 -15.40
C ILE A 111 2.44 12.66 -16.62
N PRO A 112 2.35 13.94 -17.02
CA PRO A 112 1.57 14.34 -18.17
C PRO A 112 2.26 13.87 -19.46
N CYS A 113 1.85 12.73 -19.98
CA CYS A 113 2.36 12.19 -21.23
C CYS A 113 1.68 12.82 -22.44
N GLN A 114 2.47 13.13 -23.48
CA GLN A 114 1.90 13.51 -24.77
C GLN A 114 1.21 12.29 -25.40
N PRO A 115 0.07 12.47 -26.09
CA PRO A 115 -0.65 11.35 -26.72
C PRO A 115 0.05 10.79 -27.98
N LEU A 116 1.31 11.18 -28.22
CA LEU A 116 2.09 10.74 -29.36
C LEU A 116 2.54 9.29 -29.14
N ARG A 117 2.21 8.42 -30.10
CA ARG A 117 2.65 7.02 -30.12
C ARG A 117 4.09 6.94 -30.61
N GLN A 118 5.02 6.58 -29.73
CA GLN A 118 6.45 6.40 -29.99
C GLN A 118 6.92 5.19 -29.20
N PRO A 119 6.62 3.96 -29.67
CA PRO A 119 6.75 2.77 -28.85
C PRO A 119 8.19 2.55 -28.40
N VAL A 120 8.35 1.96 -27.22
CA VAL A 120 9.64 1.52 -26.68
C VAL A 120 9.50 0.10 -26.13
N CYS A 121 10.55 -0.71 -26.28
CA CYS A 121 10.61 -2.03 -25.69
C CYS A 121 11.26 -1.94 -24.30
N GLY A 122 10.54 -2.38 -23.26
CA GLY A 122 11.05 -2.42 -21.89
C GLY A 122 11.98 -3.60 -21.63
N SER A 123 12.80 -3.48 -20.59
CA SER A 123 13.66 -4.57 -20.09
C SER A 123 12.89 -5.80 -19.60
N ASP A 124 11.59 -5.65 -19.36
CA ASP A 124 10.64 -6.72 -19.02
C ASP A 124 10.04 -7.41 -20.25
N GLY A 125 10.41 -7.00 -21.46
CA GLY A 125 9.90 -7.55 -22.72
C GLY A 125 8.50 -7.04 -23.09
N VAL A 126 8.02 -5.96 -22.45
CA VAL A 126 6.72 -5.35 -22.74
C VAL A 126 6.91 -4.14 -23.65
N THR A 127 6.05 -4.01 -24.66
CA THR A 127 5.97 -2.81 -25.50
C THR A 127 5.17 -1.74 -24.79
N TYR A 128 5.79 -0.59 -24.54
CA TYR A 128 5.13 0.58 -23.98
C TYR A 128 4.78 1.58 -25.08
N TRP A 129 3.66 2.30 -24.92
CA TRP A 129 3.15 3.23 -25.92
C TRP A 129 4.14 4.36 -26.26
N ASN A 130 4.83 4.83 -25.22
CA ASN A 130 6.00 5.68 -25.31
C ASN A 130 6.80 5.61 -24.00
N LYS A 131 7.98 6.25 -24.00
CA LYS A 131 8.86 6.30 -22.82
C LYS A 131 8.19 6.91 -21.58
N CYS A 132 7.32 7.91 -21.76
CA CYS A 132 6.63 8.54 -20.65
C CYS A 132 5.60 7.59 -19.99
N GLU A 133 4.87 6.82 -20.78
CA GLU A 133 3.95 5.80 -20.26
C GLU A 133 4.70 4.69 -19.51
N LEU A 134 5.89 4.31 -19.98
CA LEU A 134 6.79 3.39 -19.25
C LEU A 134 7.18 3.97 -17.89
N GLU A 135 7.63 5.22 -17.84
CA GLU A 135 8.00 5.90 -16.59
C GLU A 135 6.82 6.03 -15.62
N THR A 136 5.62 6.30 -16.16
CA THR A 136 4.37 6.37 -15.40
C THR A 136 4.05 5.02 -14.77
N GLU A 137 4.14 3.93 -15.54
CA GLU A 137 3.93 2.58 -15.01
C GLU A 137 4.99 2.18 -13.98
N ASN A 138 6.27 2.51 -14.21
CA ASN A 138 7.32 2.29 -13.22
C ASN A 138 7.00 2.97 -11.90
N CYS A 139 6.57 4.24 -11.95
CA CYS A 139 6.17 4.97 -10.76
C CYS A 139 4.99 4.30 -10.06
N MET A 140 3.92 4.00 -10.81
CA MET A 140 2.68 3.41 -10.26
C MET A 140 2.91 2.03 -9.65
N LYS A 141 3.74 1.20 -10.29
CA LYS A 141 4.01 -0.18 -9.87
C LYS A 141 5.24 -0.30 -8.96
N LYS A 142 5.94 0.81 -8.68
CA LYS A 142 7.26 0.84 -8.00
C LYS A 142 8.25 -0.13 -8.67
N ALA A 143 8.23 -0.17 -10.01
CA ALA A 143 9.08 -1.01 -10.83
C ALA A 143 10.28 -0.21 -11.38
N SER A 144 11.26 -0.94 -11.91
CA SER A 144 12.49 -0.39 -12.50
C SER A 144 12.72 -0.95 -13.90
N VAL A 145 11.70 -0.87 -14.76
CA VAL A 145 11.82 -1.25 -16.18
C VAL A 145 12.61 -0.17 -16.91
N GLU A 146 13.61 -0.55 -17.67
CA GLU A 146 14.44 0.37 -18.47
C GLU A 146 14.12 0.20 -19.95
N VAL A 147 14.24 1.27 -20.74
CA VAL A 147 14.04 1.19 -22.21
C VAL A 147 15.22 0.43 -22.83
N MET A 148 14.95 -0.74 -23.37
CA MET A 148 15.96 -1.57 -24.04
C MET A 148 16.30 -1.02 -25.44
N TYR A 149 15.28 -0.63 -26.21
CA TYR A 149 15.41 0.01 -27.52
C TYR A 149 14.12 0.75 -27.92
N ASP A 150 14.27 1.68 -28.87
CA ASP A 150 13.16 2.39 -29.48
C ASP A 150 12.42 1.46 -30.47
N GLY A 151 11.10 1.34 -30.35
CA GLY A 151 10.26 0.44 -31.14
C GLY A 151 9.40 -0.52 -30.29
N GLU A 152 8.61 -1.34 -30.96
CA GLU A 152 7.89 -2.44 -30.29
C GLU A 152 8.84 -3.59 -29.98
N CYS A 153 8.58 -4.35 -28.92
CA CYS A 153 9.37 -5.54 -28.62
C CYS A 153 9.28 -6.57 -29.75
N LEU A 154 10.44 -7.07 -30.17
CA LEU A 154 10.64 -8.07 -31.20
C LEU A 154 10.90 -9.44 -30.56
N GLU A 155 10.38 -10.52 -31.15
CA GLU A 155 10.61 -11.89 -30.64
C GLU A 155 12.08 -12.31 -30.75
N ASP A 156 12.83 -11.83 -31.76
CA ASP A 156 14.19 -12.30 -32.08
C ASP A 156 15.29 -11.22 -32.00
N CYS A 157 15.06 -10.09 -31.32
CA CYS A 157 16.03 -8.98 -31.21
C CYS A 157 16.60 -8.49 -32.57
N ASN A 158 15.87 -8.73 -33.67
CA ASN A 158 16.31 -8.36 -35.02
C ASN A 158 16.04 -6.88 -35.28
N ILE A 159 16.74 -6.02 -34.54
CA ILE A 159 16.61 -4.57 -34.65
C ILE A 159 17.29 -4.12 -35.96
N PRO A 160 16.55 -3.48 -36.89
CA PRO A 160 17.09 -3.08 -38.18
C PRO A 160 18.01 -1.85 -38.03
N CYS A 161 19.29 -2.08 -37.76
CA CYS A 161 20.27 -1.02 -37.65
C CYS A 161 20.79 -0.55 -39.01
N HIS A 162 20.80 0.77 -39.22
CA HIS A 162 21.54 1.39 -40.32
C HIS A 162 23.03 1.45 -39.98
N PHE A 163 23.88 1.18 -40.98
CA PHE A 163 25.33 1.31 -40.84
C PHE A 163 25.74 2.79 -40.94
N ASN A 164 25.56 3.52 -39.85
CA ASN A 164 26.07 4.87 -39.66
C ASN A 164 27.19 4.82 -38.61
N LEU A 165 28.31 5.46 -38.89
CA LEU A 165 29.48 5.47 -38.00
C LEU A 165 29.36 6.63 -37.00
N ASP A 166 28.56 6.41 -35.95
CA ASP A 166 28.31 7.35 -34.87
C ASP A 166 28.64 6.67 -33.52
N PRO A 167 29.94 6.42 -33.23
CA PRO A 167 30.34 5.52 -32.17
C PRO A 167 29.90 5.99 -30.78
N VAL A 168 29.61 5.04 -29.90
CA VAL A 168 29.26 5.27 -28.49
C VAL A 168 30.08 4.38 -27.57
N CYS A 169 30.53 4.92 -26.45
CA CYS A 169 31.20 4.18 -25.39
C CYS A 169 30.15 3.78 -24.34
N ALA A 170 30.04 2.48 -24.06
CA ALA A 170 29.09 1.96 -23.08
C ALA A 170 29.74 1.67 -21.72
N GLU A 171 28.93 1.37 -20.72
CA GLU A 171 29.36 1.11 -19.33
C GLU A 171 30.32 -0.08 -19.18
N ASP A 172 30.29 -1.02 -20.13
CA ASP A 172 31.21 -2.15 -20.21
C ASP A 172 32.60 -1.78 -20.76
N GLY A 173 32.82 -0.50 -21.11
CA GLY A 173 34.06 -0.02 -21.72
C GLY A 173 34.21 -0.44 -23.19
N VAL A 174 33.15 -0.92 -23.83
CA VAL A 174 33.15 -1.32 -25.24
C VAL A 174 32.63 -0.17 -26.12
N THR A 175 33.30 0.05 -27.24
CA THR A 175 32.83 0.96 -28.29
C THR A 175 31.88 0.24 -29.23
N TYR A 176 30.67 0.74 -29.36
CA TYR A 176 29.68 0.24 -30.32
C TYR A 176 29.63 1.16 -31.54
N THR A 177 29.44 0.59 -32.74
CA THR A 177 29.42 1.32 -34.03
C THR A 177 28.45 2.51 -34.01
N ASN A 178 27.29 2.31 -33.39
CA ASN A 178 26.32 3.34 -33.05
C ASN A 178 25.37 2.83 -31.95
N LYS A 179 24.47 3.72 -31.48
CA LYS A 179 23.47 3.41 -30.44
C LYS A 179 22.61 2.19 -30.78
N CYS A 180 22.22 2.01 -32.05
CA CYS A 180 21.39 0.86 -32.45
C CYS A 180 22.12 -0.47 -32.24
N TYR A 181 23.42 -0.55 -32.54
CA TYR A 181 24.20 -1.77 -32.29
C TYR A 181 24.38 -2.06 -30.79
N LEU A 182 24.45 -1.02 -29.94
CA LEU A 182 24.40 -1.18 -28.48
C LEU A 182 23.04 -1.73 -28.03
N GLU A 183 21.94 -1.18 -28.55
CA GLU A 183 20.57 -1.63 -28.28
C GLU A 183 20.33 -3.08 -28.70
N THR A 184 20.83 -3.50 -29.87
CA THR A 184 20.80 -4.91 -30.31
C THR A 184 21.54 -5.82 -29.34
N ARG A 185 22.71 -5.40 -28.86
CA ARG A 185 23.46 -6.14 -27.84
C ARG A 185 22.68 -6.20 -26.53
N ASN A 186 22.10 -5.10 -26.08
CA ASN A 186 21.29 -5.05 -24.86
C ASN A 186 20.11 -6.04 -24.94
N CYS A 187 19.44 -6.11 -26.10
CA CYS A 187 18.38 -7.08 -26.34
C CYS A 187 18.87 -8.53 -26.29
N LEU A 188 19.92 -8.85 -27.05
CA LEU A 188 20.46 -10.20 -27.10
C LEU A 188 20.98 -10.69 -25.74
N ALA A 189 21.62 -9.80 -24.98
CA ALA A 189 22.17 -10.11 -23.67
C ALA A 189 21.12 -10.06 -22.54
N LYS A 190 19.94 -9.46 -22.78
CA LYS A 190 18.97 -9.09 -21.73
C LYS A 190 19.62 -8.27 -20.60
N GLU A 191 20.57 -7.43 -20.98
CA GLU A 191 21.31 -6.54 -20.08
C GLU A 191 21.12 -5.11 -20.57
N PHE A 192 20.98 -4.17 -19.65
CA PHE A 192 20.83 -2.77 -20.01
C PHE A 192 22.11 -1.99 -19.74
N LEU A 193 22.95 -1.85 -20.77
CA LEU A 193 24.10 -0.95 -20.72
C LEU A 193 23.73 0.44 -21.22
N LYS A 194 24.11 1.45 -20.44
CA LYS A 194 23.95 2.86 -20.82
C LYS A 194 25.15 3.33 -21.62
N VAL A 195 24.91 4.32 -22.48
CA VAL A 195 25.99 5.10 -23.10
C VAL A 195 26.61 5.99 -22.03
N VAL A 196 27.91 5.83 -21.81
CA VAL A 196 28.70 6.70 -20.91
C VAL A 196 28.98 8.03 -21.59
N HIS A 197 29.46 7.99 -22.84
CA HIS A 197 29.66 9.17 -23.66
C HIS A 197 29.64 8.84 -25.17
N GLN A 198 29.48 9.89 -25.98
CA GLN A 198 29.62 9.81 -27.43
C GLN A 198 31.10 9.63 -27.81
N GLY A 199 31.38 8.87 -28.87
CA GLY A 199 32.73 8.53 -29.31
C GLY A 199 33.19 7.17 -28.79
N SER A 200 34.40 6.79 -29.18
CA SER A 200 35.04 5.56 -28.69
C SER A 200 35.49 5.69 -27.25
N CYS A 201 35.45 4.59 -26.51
CA CYS A 201 36.33 4.38 -25.36
C CYS A 201 37.79 4.31 -25.85
#